data_AF-A0A838R5Q9-F1
#
_entry.id   AF-A0A838R5Q9-F1
#
_cell.length_a   1.000
_cell.length_b   1.000
_cell.length_c   1.000
_cell.angle_alpha   90.00
_cell.angle_beta   90.00
_cell.angle_gamma   90.00
#
_symmetry.space_group_name_H-M   'P 1'
#
loop_
_entity.id
_entity.type
_entity.pdbx_description
1 polymer ?
#
loop_
_entity_poly.entity_id
_entity_poly.type
_entity_poly.pdbx_seq_one_letter_code
_entity_poly.pdbx_strand_id
1 'polypeptide(L)'
;MLLATAPAAALATTILLFGYGMMSDGFDVQARTRTLTLLDQREGDVVSWGRLSYYAGIAPRNGLSVPSDQLMYPIMPRWSASRYGGRATGAPRKMAWDKDQELSQGWLASRTPTQYHAIVSRPSKKRLDLRATEKGLQVVNRLGADVTHLAVEDHEGRFYWCENLADGKGQLVPVTEQGTLTKGIRELFSANLPESPDGGDSSYGSVYGNALSQGIMEARLEAINSPMVQSWGPGKYIAFTKRAVEIDLGLDDIVEEASFHVIEGTW
;
A
#
# COMPACT_ATOMS: atom_id res chain seq x y z
N MET A 1 -39.18 -41.64 10.75
CA MET A 1 -39.06 -40.17 10.86
C MET A 1 -37.61 -39.67 10.92
N LEU A 2 -36.63 -40.45 11.41
CA LEU A 2 -35.20 -40.08 11.37
C LEU A 2 -34.55 -40.06 9.96
N LEU A 3 -35.14 -40.74 8.97
CA LEU A 3 -34.56 -40.87 7.64
C LEU A 3 -34.55 -39.56 6.81
N ALA A 4 -35.44 -38.61 7.13
CA ALA A 4 -35.58 -37.36 6.39
C ALA A 4 -35.11 -36.13 7.20
N THR A 5 -35.17 -36.20 8.54
CA THR A 5 -34.80 -35.07 9.41
C THR A 5 -33.29 -34.82 9.42
N ALA A 6 -32.48 -35.88 9.43
CA ALA A 6 -31.02 -35.74 9.41
C ALA A 6 -30.51 -35.13 8.09
N PRO A 7 -30.91 -35.62 6.89
CA PRO A 7 -30.55 -34.96 5.63
C PRO A 7 -31.07 -33.52 5.53
N ALA A 8 -32.30 -33.25 5.98
CA ALA A 8 -32.86 -31.90 5.96
C ALA A 8 -32.10 -30.92 6.88
N ALA A 9 -31.74 -31.35 8.09
CA ALA A 9 -30.94 -30.56 9.02
C ALA A 9 -29.52 -30.33 8.50
N ALA A 10 -28.91 -31.33 7.86
CA ALA A 10 -27.61 -31.19 7.21
C ALA A 10 -27.67 -30.15 6.08
N LEU A 11 -28.67 -30.25 5.19
CA LEU A 11 -28.87 -29.32 4.09
C LEU A 11 -29.13 -27.89 4.58
N ALA A 12 -29.97 -27.72 5.61
CA ALA A 12 -30.21 -26.43 6.24
C ALA A 12 -28.92 -25.83 6.84
N THR A 13 -28.14 -26.65 7.56
CA THR A 13 -26.85 -26.22 8.11
C THR A 13 -25.87 -25.82 7.01
N THR A 14 -25.78 -26.59 5.93
CA THR A 14 -24.91 -26.26 4.79
C THR A 14 -25.33 -24.96 4.12
N ILE A 15 -26.62 -24.73 3.89
CA ILE A 15 -27.12 -23.46 3.33
C ILE A 15 -26.80 -22.30 4.26
N LEU A 16 -26.98 -22.47 5.58
CA LEU A 16 -26.67 -21.43 6.56
C LEU A 16 -25.18 -21.11 6.60
N LEU A 17 -24.30 -22.12 6.64
CA LEU A 17 -22.85 -21.92 6.64
C LEU A 17 -22.37 -21.30 5.33
N PHE A 18 -22.92 -21.74 4.19
CA PHE A 18 -22.59 -21.19 2.89
C PHE A 18 -23.06 -19.74 2.75
N GLY A 19 -24.30 -19.45 3.15
CA GLY A 19 -24.86 -18.10 3.16
C GLY A 19 -24.09 -17.16 4.10
N TYR A 20 -23.72 -17.66 5.28
CA TYR A 20 -22.86 -16.93 6.22
C TYR A 20 -21.50 -16.61 5.58
N GLY A 21 -20.82 -17.58 4.98
CA GLY A 21 -19.54 -17.37 4.31
C GLY A 21 -19.62 -16.39 3.13
N MET A 22 -20.71 -16.42 2.35
CA MET A 22 -20.94 -15.42 1.29
C MET A 22 -21.13 -14.01 1.86
N MET A 23 -21.86 -13.88 2.97
CA MET A 23 -22.10 -12.59 3.60
C MET A 23 -20.85 -12.05 4.32
N SER A 24 -20.04 -12.93 4.94
CA SER A 24 -18.85 -12.55 5.69
C SER A 24 -17.66 -12.22 4.81
N ASP A 25 -17.42 -13.01 3.76
CA ASP A 25 -16.24 -12.85 2.88
C ASP A 25 -16.47 -11.78 1.81
N GLY A 26 -17.73 -11.46 1.53
CA GLY A 26 -18.12 -10.62 0.41
C GLY A 26 -17.82 -11.24 -0.96
N PHE A 27 -18.03 -10.43 -2.00
CA PHE A 27 -17.74 -10.80 -3.39
C PHE A 27 -16.64 -9.95 -4.02
N ASP A 28 -16.32 -8.82 -3.39
CA ASP A 28 -15.41 -7.83 -3.94
C ASP A 28 -13.95 -8.23 -3.78
N VAL A 29 -13.09 -7.44 -4.43
CA VAL A 29 -11.65 -7.50 -4.22
C VAL A 29 -11.25 -6.37 -3.28
N GLN A 30 -10.59 -6.76 -2.20
CA GLN A 30 -9.99 -5.84 -1.24
C GLN A 30 -8.48 -5.93 -1.37
N ALA A 31 -7.81 -4.79 -1.16
CA ALA A 31 -6.37 -4.74 -1.03
C ALA A 31 -5.95 -3.97 0.21
N ARG A 32 -4.92 -4.47 0.87
CA ARG A 32 -4.10 -3.66 1.78
C ARG A 32 -2.78 -3.36 1.09
N THR A 33 -2.49 -2.09 0.90
CA THR A 33 -1.30 -1.66 0.19
C THR A 33 -0.39 -0.85 1.11
N ARG A 34 0.91 -1.00 0.91
CA ARG A 34 1.91 -0.19 1.60
C ARG A 34 2.87 0.33 0.54
N THR A 35 2.96 1.65 0.39
CA THR A 35 3.76 2.24 -0.69
C THR A 35 4.69 3.34 -0.19
N LEU A 36 5.87 3.41 -0.79
CA LEU A 36 6.76 4.56 -0.70
C LEU A 36 6.98 5.11 -2.09
N THR A 37 6.73 6.40 -2.26
CA THR A 37 7.01 7.12 -3.49
C THR A 37 8.09 8.17 -3.22
N LEU A 38 9.15 8.16 -4.00
CA LEU A 38 10.15 9.23 -4.05
C LEU A 38 9.81 10.11 -5.24
N LEU A 39 9.47 11.37 -4.97
CA LEU A 39 9.02 12.33 -5.99
C LEU A 39 9.99 13.51 -6.06
N ASP A 40 10.73 13.60 -7.16
CA ASP A 40 11.49 14.80 -7.48
C ASP A 40 10.65 15.68 -8.41
N GLN A 41 9.89 16.61 -7.82
CA GLN A 41 9.03 17.50 -8.61
C GLN A 41 9.82 18.60 -9.35
N ARG A 42 11.14 18.74 -9.12
CA ARG A 42 11.99 19.70 -9.84
C ARG A 42 12.41 19.15 -11.21
N GLU A 43 12.86 17.90 -11.22
CA GLU A 43 13.20 17.18 -12.46
C GLU A 43 11.96 16.52 -13.10
N GLY A 44 10.88 16.32 -12.31
CA GLY A 44 9.65 15.69 -12.78
C GLY A 44 9.76 14.17 -12.85
N ASP A 45 10.57 13.57 -11.99
CA ASP A 45 10.81 12.13 -11.94
C ASP A 45 10.21 11.51 -10.68
N VAL A 46 9.74 10.27 -10.82
CA VAL A 46 9.17 9.53 -9.70
C VAL A 46 9.64 8.09 -9.70
N VAL A 47 9.85 7.55 -8.50
CA VAL A 47 10.05 6.12 -8.26
C VAL A 47 9.11 5.70 -7.14
N SER A 48 8.36 4.63 -7.33
CA SER A 48 7.47 4.12 -6.30
C SER A 48 7.64 2.62 -6.11
N TRP A 49 7.66 2.20 -4.84
CA TRP A 49 7.62 0.80 -4.42
C TRP A 49 6.34 0.54 -3.67
N GLY A 50 5.80 -0.65 -3.87
CA GLY A 50 4.58 -1.11 -3.23
C GLY A 50 4.71 -2.54 -2.76
N ARG A 51 4.14 -2.82 -1.59
CA ARG A 51 3.77 -4.16 -1.16
C ARG A 51 2.25 -4.22 -1.13
N LEU A 52 1.69 -5.09 -1.95
CA LEU A 52 0.27 -5.17 -2.21
C LEU A 52 -0.22 -6.53 -1.70
N SER A 53 -1.25 -6.53 -0.86
CA SER A 53 -1.89 -7.76 -0.36
C SER A 53 -3.33 -7.76 -0.80
N TYR A 54 -3.68 -8.67 -1.71
CA TYR A 54 -5.02 -8.81 -2.25
C TYR A 54 -5.77 -9.93 -1.55
N TYR A 55 -7.05 -9.71 -1.33
CA TYR A 55 -8.03 -10.75 -1.04
C TYR A 55 -9.22 -10.56 -1.97
N ALA A 56 -9.56 -11.62 -2.72
CA ALA A 56 -10.71 -11.59 -3.61
C ALA A 56 -11.75 -12.58 -3.11
N GLY A 57 -12.95 -12.12 -2.73
CA GLY A 57 -14.06 -13.03 -2.45
C GLY A 57 -14.38 -13.89 -3.67
N ILE A 58 -14.48 -13.23 -4.83
CA ILE A 58 -14.49 -13.86 -6.15
C ILE A 58 -13.38 -13.23 -7.00
N ALA A 59 -12.47 -14.05 -7.52
CA ALA A 59 -11.43 -13.57 -8.43
C ALA A 59 -12.04 -13.01 -9.73
N PRO A 60 -11.57 -11.85 -10.20
CA PRO A 60 -12.02 -11.25 -11.45
C PRO A 60 -11.66 -12.14 -12.63
N ARG A 61 -12.59 -12.29 -13.59
CA ARG A 61 -12.42 -13.19 -14.75
C ARG A 61 -11.20 -12.86 -15.60
N ASN A 62 -10.86 -11.57 -15.71
CA ASN A 62 -9.76 -11.08 -16.53
C ASN A 62 -8.45 -10.95 -15.75
N GLY A 63 -8.44 -11.29 -14.45
CA GLY A 63 -7.28 -11.10 -13.59
C GLY A 63 -7.00 -9.63 -13.28
N LEU A 64 -5.73 -9.25 -13.25
CA LEU A 64 -5.27 -7.87 -12.98
C LEU A 64 -4.73 -7.25 -14.28
N SER A 65 -5.01 -5.99 -14.54
CA SER A 65 -4.49 -5.24 -15.69
C SER A 65 -3.51 -4.17 -15.23
N VAL A 66 -2.21 -4.42 -15.34
CA VAL A 66 -1.18 -3.52 -14.82
C VAL A 66 -0.48 -2.80 -15.97
N PRO A 67 -0.14 -1.50 -15.85
CA PRO A 67 0.61 -0.79 -16.88
C PRO A 67 1.92 -1.49 -17.28
N SER A 68 2.32 -1.40 -18.55
CA SER A 68 3.56 -2.05 -19.03
C SER A 68 4.84 -1.53 -18.38
N ASP A 69 4.81 -0.33 -17.80
CA ASP A 69 5.94 0.32 -17.13
C ASP A 69 5.99 0.04 -15.61
N GLN A 70 5.03 -0.72 -15.07
CA GLN A 70 5.02 -1.17 -13.69
C GLN A 70 5.45 -2.63 -13.60
N LEU A 71 6.55 -2.89 -12.92
CA LEU A 71 6.95 -4.24 -12.58
C LEU A 71 6.07 -4.75 -11.43
N MET A 72 5.40 -5.88 -11.61
CA MET A 72 4.69 -6.56 -10.52
C MET A 72 5.06 -8.04 -10.45
N TYR A 73 5.46 -8.51 -9.28
CA TYR A 73 5.85 -9.91 -9.07
C TYR A 73 5.38 -10.44 -7.71
N PRO A 74 5.03 -11.74 -7.62
CA PRO A 74 4.47 -12.30 -6.40
C PRO A 74 5.53 -12.53 -5.33
N ILE A 75 5.14 -12.27 -4.08
CA ILE A 75 5.93 -12.63 -2.91
C ILE A 75 5.60 -14.08 -2.57
N MET A 76 6.52 -14.99 -2.88
CA MET A 76 6.37 -16.41 -2.60
C MET A 76 6.87 -16.71 -1.18
N PRO A 77 6.07 -17.34 -0.30
CA PRO A 77 6.54 -17.73 1.02
C PRO A 77 7.71 -18.72 0.91
N ARG A 78 8.71 -18.63 1.79
CA ARG A 78 9.87 -19.55 1.78
C ARG A 78 9.47 -21.03 1.85
N TRP A 79 8.41 -21.37 2.58
CA TRP A 79 7.91 -22.76 2.70
C TRP A 79 7.29 -23.29 1.40
N SER A 80 6.85 -22.39 0.51
CA SER A 80 6.30 -22.76 -0.79
C SER A 80 7.40 -23.35 -1.70
N ALA A 81 8.67 -22.97 -1.52
CA ALA A 81 9.80 -23.48 -2.29
C ALA A 81 10.19 -24.95 -1.97
N SER A 82 9.51 -25.62 -1.03
CA SER A 82 9.88 -26.98 -0.61
C SER A 82 9.31 -28.06 -1.55
N ARG A 83 10.18 -28.96 -2.02
CA ARG A 83 9.91 -30.07 -2.96
C ARG A 83 9.00 -31.19 -2.42
N TYR A 84 8.38 -31.01 -1.26
CA TYR A 84 7.54 -32.01 -0.61
C TYR A 84 6.19 -31.41 -0.20
N GLY A 85 5.20 -31.49 -1.09
CA GLY A 85 3.77 -31.51 -0.72
C GLY A 85 3.06 -30.21 -0.33
N GLY A 86 3.69 -29.04 -0.41
CA GLY A 86 2.99 -27.75 -0.29
C GLY A 86 2.07 -27.51 -1.49
N ARG A 87 0.83 -27.03 -1.26
CA ARG A 87 -0.10 -26.61 -2.33
C ARG A 87 0.67 -25.77 -3.38
N ALA A 88 0.61 -26.26 -4.61
CA ALA A 88 1.56 -26.01 -5.69
C ALA A 88 2.10 -24.58 -5.80
N THR A 89 3.41 -24.46 -5.64
CA THR A 89 4.26 -23.37 -6.17
C THR A 89 4.37 -23.33 -7.70
N GLY A 90 3.54 -24.11 -8.39
CA GLY A 90 3.60 -24.31 -9.83
C GLY A 90 2.26 -24.15 -10.54
N ALA A 91 1.27 -23.45 -9.97
CA ALA A 91 0.12 -23.05 -10.77
C ALA A 91 0.63 -22.17 -11.93
N PRO A 92 0.46 -22.58 -13.20
CA PRO A 92 0.98 -21.83 -14.33
C PRO A 92 0.34 -20.46 -14.33
N ARG A 93 1.18 -19.42 -14.26
CA ARG A 93 0.75 -18.04 -14.39
C ARG A 93 0.77 -17.67 -15.85
N LYS A 94 -0.36 -17.19 -16.36
CA LYS A 94 -0.44 -16.63 -17.72
C LYS A 94 -0.48 -15.13 -17.63
N MET A 95 0.34 -14.50 -18.46
CA MET A 95 0.37 -13.06 -18.66
C MET A 95 0.28 -12.84 -20.17
N ALA A 96 -0.64 -11.99 -20.59
CA ALA A 96 -0.55 -11.37 -21.91
C ALA A 96 0.15 -10.03 -21.74
N TRP A 97 1.14 -9.75 -22.59
CA TRP A 97 1.89 -8.51 -22.58
C TRP A 97 1.74 -7.87 -23.95
N ASP A 98 1.03 -6.76 -24.01
CA ASP A 98 0.92 -5.91 -25.19
C ASP A 98 1.10 -4.44 -24.77
N LYS A 99 0.05 -3.62 -24.82
CA LYS A 99 0.07 -2.25 -24.27
C LYS A 99 0.15 -2.23 -22.76
N ASP A 100 -0.55 -3.14 -22.12
CA ASP A 100 -0.56 -3.37 -20.68
C ASP A 100 -0.19 -4.84 -20.41
N GLN A 101 0.04 -5.14 -19.13
CA GLN A 101 0.26 -6.49 -18.61
C GLN A 101 -1.06 -7.05 -18.06
N GLU A 102 -1.68 -7.96 -18.80
CA GLU A 102 -2.88 -8.67 -18.36
C GLU A 102 -2.51 -9.97 -17.64
N LEU A 103 -2.62 -9.95 -16.31
CA LEU A 103 -2.29 -11.02 -15.39
C LEU A 103 -3.48 -11.97 -15.24
N SER A 104 -3.84 -12.64 -16.34
CA SER A 104 -5.13 -13.30 -16.56
C SER A 104 -5.35 -14.62 -15.81
N GLN A 105 -4.32 -15.41 -15.53
CA GLN A 105 -4.48 -16.72 -14.87
C GLN A 105 -3.42 -16.95 -13.80
N GLY A 106 -3.83 -17.40 -12.60
CA GLY A 106 -2.91 -17.80 -11.52
C GLY A 106 -2.31 -16.64 -10.71
N TRP A 107 -2.77 -15.41 -10.95
CA TRP A 107 -2.32 -14.20 -10.27
C TRP A 107 -3.27 -13.77 -9.14
N LEU A 108 -4.57 -13.99 -9.25
CA LEU A 108 -5.49 -13.70 -8.16
C LEU A 108 -6.45 -14.86 -8.00
N ALA A 109 -6.40 -15.52 -6.85
CA ALA A 109 -7.25 -16.67 -6.54
C ALA A 109 -8.34 -16.26 -5.55
N SER A 110 -9.56 -16.77 -5.76
CA SER A 110 -10.67 -16.54 -4.85
C SER A 110 -10.34 -17.08 -3.46
N ARG A 111 -10.70 -16.32 -2.43
CA ARG A 111 -10.56 -16.64 -1.01
C ARG A 111 -9.14 -17.05 -0.61
N THR A 112 -8.14 -16.53 -1.30
CA THR A 112 -6.73 -16.79 -1.02
C THR A 112 -5.96 -15.47 -0.97
N PRO A 113 -5.44 -15.08 0.21
CA PRO A 113 -4.57 -13.91 0.31
C PRO A 113 -3.37 -14.06 -0.62
N THR A 114 -3.16 -13.08 -1.50
CA THR A 114 -2.06 -13.08 -2.47
C THR A 114 -1.26 -11.80 -2.34
N GLN A 115 0.06 -11.92 -2.22
CA GLN A 115 0.94 -10.77 -2.02
C GLN A 115 1.83 -10.52 -3.24
N TYR A 116 1.99 -9.24 -3.58
CA TYR A 116 2.81 -8.75 -4.67
C TYR A 116 3.77 -7.66 -4.19
N HIS A 117 4.91 -7.59 -4.84
CA HIS A 117 5.70 -6.38 -4.90
C HIS A 117 5.46 -5.69 -6.23
N ALA A 118 5.30 -4.36 -6.18
CA ALA A 118 5.18 -3.51 -7.35
C ALA A 118 6.28 -2.43 -7.31
N ILE A 119 6.83 -2.12 -8.48
CA ILE A 119 7.85 -1.08 -8.65
C ILE A 119 7.54 -0.32 -9.93
N VAL A 120 7.61 1.00 -9.88
CA VAL A 120 7.50 1.86 -11.05
C VAL A 120 8.51 2.99 -11.00
N SER A 121 9.02 3.37 -12.16
CA SER A 121 9.85 4.55 -12.35
C SER A 121 9.48 5.21 -13.67
N ARG A 122 9.07 6.48 -13.63
CA ARG A 122 8.59 7.22 -14.80
C ARG A 122 8.66 8.73 -14.57
N PRO A 123 8.54 9.54 -15.64
CA PRO A 123 8.23 10.95 -15.49
C PRO A 123 6.85 11.15 -14.84
N SER A 124 6.72 12.14 -13.96
CA SER A 124 5.46 12.51 -13.32
C SER A 124 5.30 14.02 -13.26
N LYS A 125 4.08 14.49 -13.51
CA LYS A 125 3.69 15.91 -13.35
C LYS A 125 3.05 16.20 -12.00
N LYS A 126 2.90 15.17 -11.17
CA LYS A 126 2.29 15.25 -9.85
C LYS A 126 3.22 16.02 -8.93
N ARG A 127 2.67 16.91 -8.12
CA ARG A 127 3.45 17.82 -7.28
C ARG A 127 2.61 18.45 -6.19
N LEU A 128 3.30 19.08 -5.24
CA LEU A 128 2.71 20.09 -4.37
C LEU A 128 3.18 21.46 -4.85
N ASP A 129 2.25 22.39 -5.10
CA ASP A 129 2.65 23.78 -5.29
C ASP A 129 2.87 24.39 -3.90
N LEU A 130 4.12 24.65 -3.57
CA LEU A 130 4.55 25.15 -2.27
C LEU A 130 5.11 26.56 -2.44
N ARG A 131 4.60 27.52 -1.66
CA ARG A 131 5.04 28.92 -1.70
C ARG A 131 5.11 29.50 -0.30
N ALA A 132 6.33 29.82 0.15
CA ALA A 132 6.53 30.52 1.41
C ALA A 132 5.96 31.95 1.33
N THR A 133 5.30 32.37 2.41
CA THR A 133 4.73 33.72 2.59
C THR A 133 5.05 34.22 3.99
N GLU A 134 4.88 35.51 4.26
CA GLU A 134 5.06 36.08 5.61
C GLU A 134 4.16 35.43 6.67
N LYS A 135 3.01 34.88 6.26
CA LYS A 135 2.01 34.29 7.17
C LYS A 135 2.16 32.77 7.33
N GLY A 136 3.06 32.13 6.59
CA GLY A 136 3.23 30.68 6.55
C GLY A 136 3.41 30.13 5.13
N LEU A 137 3.23 28.83 4.96
CA LEU A 137 3.41 28.13 3.70
C LEU A 137 2.07 27.96 2.99
N GLN A 138 1.92 28.55 1.81
CA GLN A 138 0.80 28.25 0.92
C GLN A 138 1.08 26.92 0.22
N VAL A 139 0.19 25.95 0.41
CA VAL A 139 0.26 24.62 -0.20
C VAL A 139 -0.92 24.44 -1.14
N VAL A 140 -0.72 23.83 -2.31
CA VAL A 140 -1.80 23.31 -3.17
C VAL A 140 -1.49 21.87 -3.57
N ASN A 141 -2.42 20.97 -3.32
CA ASN A 141 -2.28 19.56 -3.68
C ASN A 141 -2.56 19.34 -5.17
N ARG A 142 -1.57 18.77 -5.88
CA ARG A 142 -1.71 18.27 -7.26
C ARG A 142 -1.09 16.88 -7.39
N LEU A 143 -1.21 16.07 -6.35
CA LEU A 143 -0.73 14.70 -6.32
C LEU A 143 -1.74 13.72 -6.93
N GLY A 144 -2.97 14.15 -7.27
CA GLY A 144 -4.00 13.26 -7.82
C GLY A 144 -4.62 12.33 -6.77
N ALA A 145 -4.36 12.58 -5.49
CA ALA A 145 -4.96 11.87 -4.36
C ALA A 145 -5.09 12.82 -3.17
N ASP A 146 -6.09 12.59 -2.34
CA ASP A 146 -6.25 13.32 -1.08
C ASP A 146 -5.06 13.06 -0.16
N VAL A 147 -4.46 14.15 0.32
CA VAL A 147 -3.39 14.12 1.31
C VAL A 147 -4.03 14.16 2.68
N THR A 148 -3.87 13.09 3.45
CA THR A 148 -4.39 13.01 4.82
C THR A 148 -3.52 13.83 5.76
N HIS A 149 -2.20 13.76 5.59
CA HIS A 149 -1.22 14.48 6.40
C HIS A 149 -0.03 14.90 5.55
N LEU A 150 0.51 16.08 5.83
CA LEU A 150 1.64 16.65 5.13
C LEU A 150 2.58 17.30 6.14
N ALA A 151 3.82 16.85 6.12
CA ALA A 151 4.95 17.45 6.82
C ALA A 151 5.87 18.11 5.80
N VAL A 152 6.20 19.39 5.98
CA VAL A 152 7.13 20.11 5.09
C VAL A 152 8.25 20.72 5.90
N GLU A 153 9.47 20.63 5.37
CA GLU A 153 10.64 21.42 5.76
C GLU A 153 10.97 22.34 4.58
N ASP A 154 10.78 23.66 4.75
CA ASP A 154 11.08 24.62 3.67
C ASP A 154 12.59 24.84 3.49
N HIS A 155 12.97 25.64 2.50
CA HIS A 155 14.38 25.94 2.23
C HIS A 155 15.09 26.73 3.34
N GLU A 156 14.33 27.36 4.25
CA GLU A 156 14.85 28.08 5.42
C GLU A 156 14.90 27.18 6.67
N GLY A 157 14.54 25.90 6.55
CA GLY A 157 14.49 24.94 7.66
C GLY A 157 13.28 25.10 8.57
N ARG A 158 12.24 25.84 8.15
CA ARG A 158 10.99 25.96 8.91
C ARG A 158 10.08 24.77 8.63
N PHE A 159 9.38 24.34 9.67
CA PHE A 159 8.51 23.19 9.62
C PHE A 159 7.04 23.59 9.48
N TYR A 160 6.28 22.80 8.74
CA TYR A 160 4.85 22.97 8.53
C TYR A 160 4.14 21.63 8.63
N TRP A 161 2.98 21.62 9.29
CA TRP A 161 2.13 20.44 9.41
C TRP A 161 0.72 20.78 8.94
N CYS A 162 0.22 19.99 7.99
CA CYS A 162 -1.11 20.17 7.41
C CYS A 162 -1.84 18.83 7.39
N GLU A 163 -3.14 18.86 7.63
CA GLU A 163 -4.01 17.68 7.62
C GLU A 163 -5.15 17.93 6.64
N ASN A 164 -5.68 16.85 6.05
CA ASN A 164 -6.89 16.85 5.23
C ASN A 164 -6.84 17.83 4.04
N LEU A 165 -5.79 17.73 3.23
CA LEU A 165 -5.64 18.51 2.00
C LEU A 165 -6.13 17.70 0.79
N ALA A 166 -7.40 17.93 0.42
CA ALA A 166 -8.02 17.27 -0.73
C ALA A 166 -7.30 17.60 -2.05
N ASP A 167 -7.40 16.69 -3.02
CA ASP A 167 -6.79 16.91 -4.35
C ASP A 167 -7.33 18.18 -5.03
N GLY A 168 -6.43 18.93 -5.67
CA GLY A 168 -6.72 20.22 -6.29
C GLY A 168 -7.02 21.37 -5.31
N LYS A 169 -7.02 21.15 -4.00
CA LYS A 169 -7.25 22.19 -2.99
C LYS A 169 -5.96 22.77 -2.46
N GLY A 170 -6.06 23.98 -1.93
CA GLY A 170 -4.94 24.68 -1.31
C GLY A 170 -5.29 25.24 0.06
N GLN A 171 -4.27 25.35 0.91
CA GLN A 171 -4.37 25.81 2.28
C GLN A 171 -3.12 26.62 2.66
N LEU A 172 -3.31 27.65 3.47
CA LEU A 172 -2.22 28.36 4.14
C LEU A 172 -1.92 27.65 5.46
N VAL A 173 -0.68 27.20 5.62
CA VAL A 173 -0.23 26.39 6.75
C VAL A 173 0.73 27.22 7.61
N PRO A 174 0.44 27.45 8.90
CA PRO A 174 1.33 28.19 9.77
C PRO A 174 2.61 27.39 10.06
N VAL A 175 3.68 28.10 10.42
CA VAL A 175 4.90 27.47 10.94
C VAL A 175 4.56 26.68 12.19
N THR A 176 5.15 25.49 12.33
CA THR A 176 4.97 24.63 13.50
C THR A 176 6.32 24.23 14.09
N GLU A 177 6.26 23.65 15.28
CA GLU A 177 7.42 23.06 15.94
C GLU A 177 7.70 21.67 15.37
N GLN A 178 8.97 21.35 15.20
CA GLN A 178 9.45 20.04 14.76
C GLN A 178 8.92 18.88 15.63
N GLY A 179 8.74 19.11 16.93
CA GLY A 179 8.20 18.12 17.87
C GLY A 179 6.78 17.68 17.51
N THR A 180 5.93 18.61 17.07
CA THR A 180 4.55 18.33 16.63
C THR A 180 4.53 17.42 15.41
N LEU A 181 5.36 17.75 14.42
CA LEU A 181 5.44 17.04 13.15
C LEU A 181 6.06 15.63 13.32
N THR A 182 7.13 15.50 14.11
CA THR A 182 7.72 14.18 14.42
C THR A 182 6.76 13.30 15.23
N LYS A 183 6.00 13.87 16.16
CA LYS A 183 4.95 13.16 16.90
C LYS A 183 3.85 12.65 15.97
N GLY A 184 3.29 13.52 15.12
CA GLY A 184 2.24 13.16 14.17
C GLY A 184 2.67 12.06 13.20
N ILE A 185 3.89 12.15 12.67
CA ILE A 185 4.45 11.08 11.82
C ILE A 185 4.54 9.75 12.58
N ARG A 186 5.07 9.74 13.80
CA ARG A 186 5.18 8.50 14.58
C ARG A 186 3.82 7.88 14.84
N GLU A 187 2.80 8.68 15.17
CA GLU A 187 1.44 8.20 15.38
C GLU A 187 0.89 7.51 14.10
N LEU A 188 1.12 8.11 12.92
CA LEU A 188 0.73 7.52 11.65
C LEU A 188 1.44 6.20 11.35
N PHE A 189 2.75 6.13 11.62
CA PHE A 189 3.53 4.90 11.42
C PHE A 189 3.13 3.81 12.41
N SER A 190 2.93 4.14 13.69
CA SER A 190 2.48 3.20 14.72
C SER A 190 1.10 2.62 14.41
N ALA A 191 0.18 3.44 13.90
CA ALA A 191 -1.15 2.99 13.49
C ALA A 191 -1.13 2.07 12.25
N ASN A 192 -0.03 2.03 11.50
CA ASN A 192 0.10 1.30 10.24
C ASN A 192 1.29 0.34 10.22
N LEU A 193 1.65 -0.22 11.38
CA LEU A 193 2.71 -1.22 11.47
C LEU A 193 2.31 -2.50 10.69
N PRO A 194 3.26 -3.13 9.99
CA PRO A 194 3.05 -4.46 9.42
C PRO A 194 2.82 -5.48 10.54
N GLU A 195 1.77 -6.27 10.42
CA GLU A 195 1.48 -7.38 11.33
C GLU A 195 1.79 -8.72 10.65
N SER A 196 2.18 -9.71 11.46
CA SER A 196 2.28 -11.08 10.97
C SER A 196 0.87 -11.66 10.78
N PRO A 197 0.64 -12.52 9.77
CA PRO A 197 -0.64 -13.20 9.64
C PRO A 197 -0.92 -14.05 10.88
N ASP A 198 -2.20 -14.14 11.25
CA ASP A 198 -2.66 -14.91 12.40
C ASP A 198 -2.26 -16.38 12.29
N GLY A 199 -1.80 -16.98 13.40
CA GLY A 199 -1.22 -18.33 13.42
C GLY A 199 0.18 -18.47 12.80
N GLY A 200 0.80 -17.38 12.34
CA GLY A 200 2.20 -17.37 11.93
C GLY A 200 3.11 -17.26 13.16
N ASP A 201 3.72 -18.36 13.59
CA ASP A 201 4.72 -18.33 14.65
C ASP A 201 5.85 -17.35 14.30
N SER A 202 5.86 -16.19 14.93
CA SER A 202 7.01 -15.25 14.96
C SER A 202 8.18 -15.82 15.79
N SER A 203 8.03 -17.01 16.37
CA SER A 203 8.98 -17.67 17.27
C SER A 203 10.11 -18.42 16.57
N TYR A 204 10.19 -18.45 15.24
CA TYR A 204 11.40 -18.94 14.58
C TYR A 204 12.49 -17.86 14.62
N GLY A 205 13.22 -17.84 15.75
CA GLY A 205 14.48 -17.16 15.90
C GLY A 205 15.41 -17.51 14.74
N SER A 206 15.49 -16.62 13.75
CA SER A 206 16.36 -16.80 12.62
C SER A 206 17.51 -15.82 12.74
N VAL A 207 18.65 -16.37 13.16
CA VAL A 207 19.99 -15.78 13.01
C VAL A 207 20.30 -15.46 11.52
N TYR A 208 19.44 -15.87 10.58
CA TYR A 208 19.51 -15.61 9.14
C TYR A 208 18.18 -15.09 8.56
N GLY A 209 17.31 -14.49 9.37
CA GLY A 209 16.04 -13.92 8.94
C GLY A 209 16.31 -12.54 8.39
N ASN A 210 16.23 -12.36 7.07
CA ASN A 210 16.19 -11.02 6.50
C ASN A 210 14.94 -10.33 7.07
N ALA A 211 15.15 -9.44 8.03
CA ALA A 211 14.08 -8.63 8.58
C ALA A 211 13.41 -7.87 7.43
N LEU A 212 12.12 -7.60 7.55
CA LEU A 212 11.38 -6.76 6.59
C LEU A 212 12.12 -5.43 6.32
N SER A 213 12.91 -4.95 7.30
CA SER A 213 13.79 -3.79 7.24
C SER A 213 14.97 -3.87 6.26
N GLN A 214 15.23 -5.00 5.59
CA GLN A 214 16.32 -5.09 4.60
C GLN A 214 15.92 -4.61 3.19
N GLY A 215 14.63 -4.42 2.91
CA GLY A 215 14.17 -3.86 1.63
C GLY A 215 14.37 -2.34 1.58
N ILE A 216 14.74 -1.79 0.41
CA ILE A 216 14.95 -0.33 0.23
C ILE A 216 13.72 0.46 0.71
N MET A 217 12.51 0.01 0.35
CA MET A 217 11.25 0.64 0.76
C MET A 217 11.12 0.72 2.29
N GLU A 218 11.26 -0.40 2.99
CA GLU A 218 11.07 -0.45 4.44
C GLU A 218 12.20 0.27 5.19
N ALA A 219 13.45 0.18 4.70
CA ALA A 219 14.57 0.92 5.26
C ALA A 219 14.36 2.45 5.15
N ARG A 220 13.80 2.93 4.04
CA ARG A 220 13.49 4.36 3.85
C ARG A 220 12.30 4.80 4.70
N LEU A 221 11.26 3.97 4.81
CA LEU A 221 10.13 4.21 5.71
C LEU A 221 10.56 4.25 7.19
N GLU A 222 11.46 3.35 7.60
CA GLU A 222 12.08 3.35 8.93
C GLU A 222 12.93 4.61 9.15
N ALA A 223 13.69 5.03 8.14
CA ALA A 223 14.46 6.27 8.20
C ALA A 223 13.56 7.50 8.40
N ILE A 224 12.43 7.60 7.71
CA ILE A 224 11.46 8.71 7.89
C ILE A 224 10.90 8.71 9.32
N ASN A 225 10.61 7.54 9.89
CA ASN A 225 10.03 7.40 11.22
C ASN A 225 11.06 7.41 12.36
N SER A 226 12.36 7.47 12.06
CA SER A 226 13.41 7.29 13.06
C SER A 226 13.35 8.38 14.14
N PRO A 227 13.49 8.02 15.43
CA PRO A 227 13.49 8.99 16.52
C PRO A 227 14.67 9.97 16.44
N MET A 228 15.71 9.61 15.68
CA MET A 228 16.92 10.42 15.51
C MET A 228 16.79 11.46 14.39
N VAL A 229 15.72 11.43 13.59
CA VAL A 229 15.51 12.43 12.52
C VAL A 229 15.24 13.79 13.15
N GLN A 230 16.16 14.71 12.91
CA GLN A 230 16.01 16.11 13.29
C GLN A 230 15.59 17.01 12.11
N SER A 231 15.82 16.55 10.89
CA SER A 231 15.55 17.26 9.64
C SER A 231 15.60 16.22 8.52
N TRP A 232 14.82 16.44 7.45
CA TRP A 232 14.92 15.67 6.19
C TRP A 232 15.77 16.40 5.15
N GLY A 233 16.15 17.64 5.44
CA GLY A 233 16.89 18.53 4.57
C GLY A 233 16.00 19.65 4.01
N PRO A 234 16.60 20.80 3.65
CA PRO A 234 15.85 21.93 3.11
C PRO A 234 15.10 21.56 1.81
N GLY A 235 13.84 22.00 1.68
CA GLY A 235 13.05 21.78 0.47
C GLY A 235 12.51 20.35 0.35
N LYS A 236 12.19 19.71 1.48
CA LYS A 236 11.68 18.35 1.55
C LYS A 236 10.27 18.32 2.13
N TYR A 237 9.49 17.32 1.73
CA TYR A 237 8.20 17.04 2.37
C TYR A 237 7.93 15.55 2.46
N ILE A 238 7.14 15.17 3.45
CA ILE A 238 6.56 13.84 3.62
C ILE A 238 5.04 13.98 3.53
N ALA A 239 4.42 13.40 2.51
CA ALA A 239 2.97 13.39 2.35
C ALA A 239 2.41 11.97 2.58
N PHE A 240 1.32 11.89 3.33
CA PHE A 240 0.53 10.69 3.52
C PHE A 240 -0.75 10.83 2.70
N THR A 241 -1.03 9.85 1.85
CA THR A 241 -2.15 9.92 0.90
C THR A 241 -3.16 8.81 1.15
N LYS A 242 -4.42 9.07 0.76
CA LYS A 242 -5.52 8.12 0.95
C LYS A 242 -5.44 6.90 0.01
N ARG A 243 -4.74 7.04 -1.11
CA ARG A 243 -4.55 6.01 -2.15
C ARG A 243 -3.16 6.11 -2.75
N ALA A 244 -2.70 5.04 -3.39
CA ALA A 244 -1.42 5.05 -4.09
C ALA A 244 -1.46 6.07 -5.24
N VAL A 245 -0.43 6.91 -5.31
CA VAL A 245 -0.35 7.93 -6.35
C VAL A 245 0.22 7.39 -7.64
N GLU A 246 1.24 6.53 -7.58
CA GLU A 246 1.96 6.03 -8.76
C GLU A 246 1.77 4.54 -9.04
N ILE A 247 1.34 3.76 -8.05
CA ILE A 247 1.17 2.32 -8.22
C ILE A 247 -0.26 2.00 -8.58
N ASP A 248 -0.42 1.29 -9.70
CA ASP A 248 -1.69 0.75 -10.16
C ASP A 248 -1.95 -0.61 -9.50
N LEU A 249 -3.18 -0.84 -9.03
CA LEU A 249 -3.60 -2.10 -8.39
C LEU A 249 -4.17 -3.11 -9.39
N GLY A 250 -4.28 -2.71 -10.65
CA GLY A 250 -4.73 -3.50 -11.78
C GLY A 250 -6.22 -3.84 -11.78
N LEU A 251 -7.02 -3.11 -10.99
CA LEU A 251 -8.47 -3.21 -10.90
C LEU A 251 -9.07 -1.83 -10.65
N ASP A 252 -10.08 -1.46 -11.42
CA ASP A 252 -10.74 -0.14 -11.32
C ASP A 252 -11.53 0.03 -10.00
N ASP A 253 -12.23 -1.03 -9.57
CA ASP A 253 -13.16 -1.02 -8.43
C ASP A 253 -12.60 -1.72 -7.18
N ILE A 254 -11.30 -1.59 -6.92
CA ILE A 254 -10.68 -2.19 -5.74
C ILE A 254 -10.88 -1.34 -4.49
N VAL A 255 -11.25 -2.00 -3.39
CA VAL A 255 -11.36 -1.35 -2.08
C VAL A 255 -10.04 -1.47 -1.34
N GLU A 256 -9.41 -0.32 -1.08
CA GLU A 256 -8.23 -0.25 -0.24
C GLU A 256 -8.61 -0.21 1.24
N GLU A 257 -8.16 -1.21 2.02
CA GLU A 257 -8.41 -1.34 3.45
C GLU A 257 -7.11 -1.26 4.25
N ALA A 258 -7.05 -0.33 5.20
CA ALA A 258 -5.88 -0.09 6.04
C ALA A 258 -4.57 0.08 5.22
N SER A 259 -4.69 0.69 4.04
CA SER A 259 -3.56 1.03 3.18
C SER A 259 -2.76 2.21 3.73
N PHE A 260 -1.45 2.20 3.46
CA PHE A 260 -0.52 3.20 3.97
C PHE A 260 0.40 3.68 2.85
N HIS A 261 0.19 4.94 2.42
CA HIS A 261 0.90 5.53 1.29
C HIS A 261 1.71 6.72 1.73
N VAL A 262 3.03 6.64 1.53
CA VAL A 262 3.97 7.70 1.88
C VAL A 262 4.65 8.22 0.62
N ILE A 263 4.78 9.53 0.52
CA ILE A 263 5.54 10.22 -0.51
C ILE A 263 6.63 11.04 0.17
N GLU A 264 7.90 10.76 -0.14
CA GLU A 264 9.03 11.63 0.17
C GLU A 264 9.28 12.49 -1.08
N GLY A 265 9.08 13.79 -0.97
CA GLY A 265 9.24 14.71 -2.10
C GLY A 265 10.32 15.76 -1.91
N THR A 266 10.93 16.18 -3.01
CA THR A 266 11.84 17.35 -3.11
C THR A 266 11.25 18.41 -4.00
N TRP A 267 11.21 19.66 -3.52
CA TRP A 267 10.64 20.80 -4.23
C TRP A 267 11.61 21.97 -4.41
#